data_AF-A0AAW6EZB6-F1
#
_entry.id   AF-A0AAW6EZB6-F1
#
_cell.length_a   1.000
_cell.length_b   1.000
_cell.length_c   1.000
_cell.angle_alpha   90.00
_cell.angle_beta   90.00
_cell.angle_gamma   90.00
#
_symmetry.space_group_name_H-M   'P 1'
#
loop_
_entity.id
_entity.type
_entity.pdbx_description
1 polymer ?
#
loop_
_entity_poly.entity_id
_entity_poly.type
_entity_poly.pdbx_seq_one_letter_code
_entity_poly.pdbx_strand_id
1 'polypeptide(L)' 'MSKKPAISNAKQALNQMKLEIANELGISNSHIDGSNDTSYKNGHIGGNLGGVMSRRLVEMGEEQLLREYNKKNK' A
#
# COMPACT_ATOMS: atom_id res chain seq x y z
N MET A 1 -16.73 0.14 8.86
CA MET A 1 -15.54 0.55 8.06
C MET A 1 -15.92 0.62 6.59
N SER A 2 -15.79 1.77 5.93
CA SER A 2 -16.03 1.92 4.49
C SER A 2 -14.87 1.32 3.71
N LYS A 3 -15.12 0.49 2.69
CA LYS A 3 -14.09 -0.12 1.82
C LYS A 3 -13.53 0.86 0.77
N LYS A 4 -13.59 2.17 1.04
CA LYS A 4 -13.20 3.22 0.08
C LYS A 4 -11.90 3.86 0.55
N PRO A 5 -10.95 4.14 -0.35
CA PRO A 5 -9.77 4.92 0.00
C PRO A 5 -10.20 6.30 0.52
N ALA A 6 -9.35 6.91 1.36
CA ALA A 6 -9.58 8.26 1.87
C ALA A 6 -9.78 9.29 0.73
N ILE A 7 -9.11 9.08 -0.40
CA ILE A 7 -9.26 9.85 -1.63
C ILE A 7 -9.82 8.94 -2.71
N SER A 8 -11.01 9.24 -3.25
CA SER A 8 -11.71 8.41 -4.23
C SER A 8 -10.86 8.07 -5.47
N ASN A 9 -10.02 9.02 -5.88
CA ASN A 9 -9.21 8.92 -7.10
C ASN A 9 -7.91 8.14 -6.88
N ALA A 10 -7.55 7.83 -5.64
CA ALA A 10 -6.31 7.11 -5.31
C ALA A 10 -6.41 5.60 -5.58
N LYS A 11 -7.61 5.05 -5.83
CA LYS A 11 -7.82 3.60 -5.95
C LYS A 11 -6.91 2.92 -6.98
N GLN A 12 -6.75 3.53 -8.15
CA GLN A 12 -5.90 2.97 -9.21
C GLN A 12 -4.42 2.97 -8.82
N ALA A 13 -3.92 4.10 -8.30
CA ALA A 13 -2.54 4.22 -7.82
C ALA A 13 -2.25 3.25 -6.66
N LEU A 14 -3.18 3.11 -5.70
CA LEU A 14 -3.04 2.18 -4.59
C LEU A 14 -3.07 0.72 -5.04
N ASN A 15 -3.88 0.38 -6.04
CA ASN A 15 -3.87 -0.96 -6.62
C ASN A 15 -2.53 -1.26 -7.33
N GLN A 16 -1.98 -0.29 -8.04
CA GLN A 16 -0.68 -0.43 -8.69
C GLN A 16 0.44 -0.66 -7.66
N MET A 17 0.47 0.17 -6.61
CA MET A 17 1.39 -0.01 -5.48
C MET A 17 1.22 -1.38 -4.80
N LYS A 18 -0.02 -1.85 -4.61
CA LYS A 18 -0.29 -3.19 -4.06
C LYS A 18 0.40 -4.28 -4.90
N LEU A 19 0.28 -4.21 -6.23
CA LEU A 19 0.88 -5.19 -7.14
C LEU A 19 2.41 -5.12 -7.13
N GLU A 20 2.97 -3.91 -7.11
CA GLU A 20 4.42 -3.71 -7.03
C GLU A 20 5.02 -4.31 -5.76
N ILE A 21 4.42 -4.01 -4.60
CA ILE A 21 4.87 -4.55 -3.31
C ILE A 21 4.64 -6.06 -3.24
N ALA A 22 3.54 -6.57 -3.80
CA ALA A 22 3.32 -8.01 -3.88
C ALA A 22 4.44 -8.71 -4.66
N ASN A 23 4.84 -8.14 -5.80
CA ASN A 23 5.94 -8.67 -6.60
C ASN A 23 7.27 -8.65 -5.83
N GLU A 24 7.57 -7.57 -5.11
CA GLU A 24 8.78 -7.46 -4.29
C GLU A 24 8.81 -8.47 -3.13
N LEU A 25 7.65 -8.73 -2.52
CA LEU A 25 7.51 -9.72 -1.45
C LEU A 25 7.41 -11.16 -1.96
N GLY A 26 7.46 -11.37 -3.29
CA GLY A 26 7.33 -12.70 -3.90
C GLY A 26 5.94 -13.32 -3.77
N ILE A 27 4.90 -12.50 -3.57
CA ILE A 27 3.51 -12.95 -3.46
C ILE A 27 2.94 -13.13 -4.87
N SER A 28 2.53 -14.36 -5.20
CA SER A 28 1.91 -14.65 -6.50
C SER A 28 0.58 -13.90 -6.67
N ASN A 29 0.29 -13.39 -7.87
CA ASN A 29 -0.93 -12.65 -8.18
C ASN A 29 -2.23 -13.39 -7.81
N SER A 30 -2.22 -14.73 -7.84
CA SER A 30 -3.38 -15.55 -7.44
C SER A 30 -3.70 -15.48 -5.94
N HIS A 31 -2.74 -15.05 -5.12
CA HIS A 31 -2.84 -14.97 -3.67
C HIS A 31 -3.15 -13.54 -3.19
N ILE A 32 -3.03 -12.53 -4.06
CA ILE A 32 -3.22 -11.11 -3.71
C ILE A 32 -4.68 -10.81 -3.35
N ASP A 33 -5.62 -11.44 -4.06
CA ASP A 33 -7.06 -11.21 -3.87
C ASP A 33 -7.72 -12.27 -2.97
N GLY A 34 -6.93 -13.18 -2.37
CA GLY A 34 -7.32 -14.06 -1.26
C GLY A 34 -8.36 -15.14 -1.60
N SER A 35 -8.55 -15.47 -2.87
CA SER A 35 -9.66 -16.34 -3.30
C SER A 35 -9.41 -17.85 -3.18
N ASN A 36 -8.15 -18.30 -3.10
CA ASN A 36 -7.79 -19.73 -3.20
C ASN A 36 -7.11 -20.31 -1.96
N ASP A 37 -6.88 -19.50 -0.93
CA ASP A 37 -6.07 -19.84 0.24
C ASP A 37 -6.88 -19.81 1.55
N THR A 38 -6.31 -20.39 2.61
CA THR A 38 -6.92 -20.34 3.94
C THR A 38 -6.96 -18.91 4.49
N SER A 39 -7.99 -18.60 5.27
CA SER A 39 -8.15 -17.28 5.92
C SER A 39 -6.92 -16.87 6.73
N TYR A 40 -6.22 -17.83 7.36
CA TYR A 40 -4.97 -17.61 8.08
C TYR A 40 -3.87 -17.11 7.14
N LYS A 41 -3.60 -17.83 6.05
CA LYS A 41 -2.57 -17.47 5.06
C LYS A 41 -2.88 -16.11 4.42
N ASN A 42 -4.14 -15.88 4.06
CA ASN A 42 -4.59 -14.58 3.55
C ASN A 42 -4.39 -13.44 4.55
N GLY A 43 -4.66 -13.68 5.84
CA GLY A 43 -4.42 -12.71 6.91
C GLY A 43 -2.94 -12.35 7.05
N HIS A 44 -2.05 -13.34 6.99
CA HIS A 44 -0.60 -13.13 7.06
C HIS A 44 -0.07 -12.36 5.84
N ILE A 45 -0.46 -12.78 4.63
CA ILE A 45 -0.05 -12.13 3.38
C ILE A 45 -0.57 -10.69 3.33
N GLY A 46 -1.88 -10.51 3.58
CA GLY A 46 -2.52 -9.20 3.57
C GLY A 46 -1.98 -8.26 4.66
N GLY A 47 -1.65 -8.79 5.84
CA GLY A 47 -1.05 -8.04 6.93
C GLY A 47 0.35 -7.53 6.60
N ASN A 48 1.21 -8.39 6.06
CA ASN A 48 2.56 -7.99 5.65
C ASN A 48 2.51 -6.97 4.50
N LEU A 49 1.76 -7.29 3.44
CA LEU A 49 1.61 -6.42 2.27
C LEU A 49 1.02 -5.05 2.66
N GLY A 50 -0.05 -5.05 3.45
CA GLY A 50 -0.69 -3.82 3.93
C GLY A 50 0.24 -3.00 4.81
N GLY A 51 1.04 -3.65 5.67
CA GLY A 51 2.04 -2.98 6.50
C GLY A 51 3.13 -2.28 5.69
N VAL A 52 3.64 -2.94 4.64
CA VAL A 52 4.62 -2.34 3.73
C VAL A 52 4.01 -1.19 2.93
N MET A 53 2.78 -1.35 2.42
CA MET A 53 2.04 -0.26 1.76
C MET A 53 1.89 0.96 2.67
N SER A 54 1.46 0.77 3.92
CA SER A 54 1.32 1.86 4.87
C SER A 54 2.64 2.55 5.17
N ARG A 55 3.73 1.80 5.34
CA ARG A 55 5.07 2.39 5.58
C ARG A 55 5.50 3.27 4.40
N ARG A 56 5.39 2.79 3.16
CA ARG A 56 5.74 3.55 1.95
C ARG A 56 4.91 4.82 1.78
N LEU A 57 3.61 4.75 2.08
CA LEU A 57 2.73 5.92 2.02
C LEU A 57 3.14 6.99 3.04
N VAL A 58 3.56 6.58 4.24
CA VAL A 58 4.08 7.49 5.26
C VAL A 58 5.39 8.12 4.82
N GLU A 59 6.34 7.32 4.33
CA GLU A 59 7.64 7.81 3.82
C GLU A 59 7.46 8.87 2.72
N MET A 60 6.58 8.60 1.73
CA MET A 60 6.27 9.60 0.69
C MET A 60 5.63 10.87 1.25
N GLY A 61 4.80 10.75 2.28
CA GLY A 61 4.21 11.89 2.97
C GLY A 61 5.26 12.72 3.70
N GLU A 62 6.18 12.09 4.42
CA GLU A 62 7.29 12.74 5.11
C GLU A 62 8.20 13.49 4.12
N GLU A 63 8.54 12.88 2.99
CA GLU A 63 9.31 13.53 1.92
C GLU A 63 8.59 14.77 1.37
N GLN A 64 7.28 14.69 1.13
CA GLN A 64 6.48 15.82 0.65
C GLN A 64 6.47 16.96 1.67
N LEU A 65 6.26 16.65 2.96
CA LEU A 65 6.29 17.64 4.02
C LEU A 65 7.65 18.34 4.12
N LEU A 66 8.75 17.58 4.01
CA LEU A 66 10.10 18.13 4.03
C LEU A 66 10.36 19.03 2.80
N ARG A 67 9.91 18.63 1.62
CA ARG A 67 10.03 19.44 0.40
C ARG A 67 9.28 20.76 0.53
N GLU A 68 8.04 20.74 1.03
CA GLU A 68 7.25 21.95 1.23
C GLU A 68 7.85 22.86 2.30
N TYR A 69 8.38 22.29 3.40
CA TYR A 69 9.11 23.05 4.40
C TYR A 69 10.33 23.76 3.80
N ASN A 70 11.17 23.04 3.05
CA ASN A 70 12.36 23.61 2.43
C ASN A 70 12.03 24.69 1.37
N LYS A 71 10.91 24.53 0.66
CA LYS A 71 10.43 25.52 -0.32
C LYS A 71 9.97 26.82 0.35
N LYS A 72 9.37 26.74 1.53
CA LYS A 72 8.89 27.92 2.29
C LYS A 72 10.02 28.69 2.97
N ASN A 73 11.11 28.02 3.32
CA ASN A 73 12.26 28.61 4.03
C ASN A 73 13.44 28.95 3.09
N LYS A 74 13.21 28.93 1.77
CA LYS A 74 14.09 29.47 0.74
C LYS A 74 13.54 30.80 0.25
#